data_AF-A0AA44IF25-F1
#
_entry.id   AF-A0AA44IF25-F1
#
_cell.length_a   1.000
_cell.length_b   1.000
_cell.length_c   1.000
_cell.angle_alpha   90.00
_cell.angle_beta   90.00
_cell.angle_gamma   90.00
#
_symmetry.space_group_name_H-M   'P 1'
#
loop_
_entity.id
_entity.type
_entity.pdbx_description
1 polymer ?
#
loop_
_entity_poly.entity_id
_entity_poly.type
_entity_poly.pdbx_seq_one_letter_code
_entity_poly.pdbx_strand_id
1 'polypeptide(L)'
;RPAPADAEETALVRRMLDAAPGAWARGPLREWAETCSLAALELHHRLCAAPSPGLAEVLDRRGADGAEGVGPLADGELRRQAEVLEALADGSAGGLRRALDLSAEGRRITQAVLSRRARTA
;
A
#
# COMPACT_ATOMS: atom_id res chain seq x y z
N ARG A 1 12.33 13.67 -22.31
CA ARG A 1 12.62 12.38 -21.65
C ARG A 1 11.53 12.17 -20.61
N PRO A 2 10.73 11.10 -20.65
CA PRO A 2 9.82 10.81 -19.56
C PRO A 2 10.63 10.70 -18.26
N ALA A 3 10.02 11.06 -17.13
CA ALA A 3 10.66 10.89 -15.84
C ALA A 3 10.97 9.39 -15.64
N PRO A 4 12.05 9.02 -14.92
CA PRO A 4 12.21 7.62 -14.53
C PRO A 4 10.94 7.19 -13.78
N ALA A 5 10.44 5.97 -13.99
CA ALA A 5 9.16 5.50 -13.42
C ALA A 5 9.03 5.89 -11.94
N ASP A 6 10.08 5.63 -11.16
CA ASP A 6 10.19 5.92 -9.73
C ASP A 6 9.90 7.38 -9.33
N ALA A 7 10.06 8.35 -10.23
CA ALA A 7 9.76 9.75 -9.98
C ALA A 7 8.25 10.03 -9.89
N GLU A 8 7.43 9.33 -10.70
CA GLU A 8 5.98 9.45 -10.64
C GLU A 8 5.44 8.76 -9.38
N GLU A 9 5.96 7.59 -9.03
CA GLU A 9 5.64 6.93 -7.76
C GLU A 9 6.06 7.77 -6.56
N THR A 10 7.26 8.36 -6.58
CA THR A 10 7.74 9.27 -5.52
C THR A 10 6.83 10.50 -5.40
N ALA A 11 6.43 11.10 -6.52
CA ALA A 11 5.54 12.26 -6.51
C ALA A 11 4.15 11.91 -5.96
N LEU A 12 3.63 10.71 -6.24
CA LEU A 12 2.38 10.23 -5.65
C LEU A 12 2.48 10.13 -4.12
N VAL A 13 3.54 9.49 -3.60
CA VAL A 13 3.75 9.34 -2.15
C VAL A 13 3.88 10.70 -1.47
N ARG A 14 4.62 11.66 -2.07
CA ARG A 14 4.73 13.02 -1.52
C ARG A 14 3.37 13.70 -1.41
N ARG A 15 2.58 13.68 -2.49
CA ARG A 15 1.22 14.26 -2.46
C ARG A 15 0.32 13.63 -1.39
N MET A 16 0.43 12.32 -1.18
CA MET A 16 -0.34 11.64 -0.13
C MET A 16 0.06 12.11 1.27
N LEU A 17 1.36 12.28 1.53
CA LEU A 17 1.87 12.76 2.81
C LEU A 17 1.51 14.24 3.04
N ASP A 18 1.59 15.07 2.00
CA ASP A 18 1.23 16.48 2.04
C ASP A 18 -0.28 16.68 2.30
N ALA A 19 -1.12 15.69 1.94
CA ALA A 19 -2.56 15.70 2.19
C ALA A 19 -2.94 15.24 3.61
N ALA A 20 -1.96 14.97 4.49
CA ALA A 20 -2.25 14.55 5.86
C ALA A 20 -3.10 15.62 6.59
N PRO A 21 -4.19 15.22 7.27
CA PRO A 21 -5.06 16.19 7.91
C PRO A 21 -4.37 16.86 9.10
N GLY A 22 -4.41 18.19 9.16
CA GLY A 22 -3.90 18.94 10.31
C GLY A 22 -4.72 18.73 11.59
N ALA A 23 -5.99 18.35 11.45
CA ALA A 23 -6.86 18.00 12.58
C ALA A 23 -6.86 16.49 12.82
N TRP A 24 -6.58 16.09 14.06
CA TRP A 24 -6.60 14.69 14.50
C TRP A 24 -8.03 14.22 14.85
N ALA A 25 -8.93 14.36 13.89
CA ALA A 25 -10.33 13.95 14.01
C ALA A 25 -10.59 12.65 13.23
N ARG A 26 -11.47 11.80 13.77
CA ARG A 26 -11.76 10.46 13.22
C ARG A 26 -12.15 10.49 11.75
N GLY A 27 -13.00 11.44 11.33
CA GLY A 27 -13.47 11.55 9.95
C GLY A 27 -12.34 11.82 8.95
N PRO A 28 -11.64 12.96 9.05
CA PRO A 28 -10.52 13.29 8.18
C PRO A 28 -9.41 12.22 8.18
N LEU A 29 -9.09 11.65 9.34
CA LEU A 29 -8.08 10.58 9.43
C LEU A 29 -8.53 9.31 8.69
N ARG A 30 -9.82 8.96 8.75
CA ARG A 30 -10.35 7.78 8.04
C ARG A 30 -10.30 7.96 6.52
N GLU A 31 -10.71 9.12 6.02
CA GLU A 31 -10.67 9.44 4.59
C GLU A 31 -9.24 9.46 4.04
N TRP A 32 -8.33 10.09 4.79
CA TRP A 32 -6.91 10.08 4.45
C TRP A 32 -6.32 8.66 4.47
N ALA A 33 -6.63 7.85 5.49
CA ALA A 33 -6.18 6.46 5.58
C ALA A 33 -6.70 5.61 4.41
N GLU A 34 -7.96 5.79 4.01
CA GLU A 34 -8.54 5.10 2.85
C GLU A 34 -7.81 5.47 1.55
N THR A 35 -7.55 6.76 1.33
CA THR A 35 -6.77 7.24 0.19
C THR A 35 -5.36 6.65 0.21
N CYS A 36 -4.74 6.57 1.39
CA CYS A 36 -3.42 5.97 1.57
C CYS A 36 -3.40 4.47 1.24
N SER A 37 -4.40 3.72 1.68
CA SER A 37 -4.52 2.29 1.38
C SER A 37 -4.69 2.04 -0.13
N LEU A 38 -5.53 2.83 -0.80
CA LEU A 38 -5.73 2.74 -2.25
C LEU A 38 -4.45 3.06 -3.04
N ALA A 39 -3.77 4.15 -2.69
CA ALA A 39 -2.56 4.54 -3.39
C ALA A 39 -1.40 3.57 -3.13
N ALA A 40 -1.31 2.97 -1.94
CA ALA A 40 -0.37 1.90 -1.67
C ALA A 40 -0.59 0.69 -2.58
N LEU A 41 -1.85 0.29 -2.82
CA LEU A 41 -2.19 -0.80 -3.73
C LEU A 41 -1.79 -0.52 -5.17
N GLU A 42 -2.11 0.68 -5.66
CA GLU A 42 -1.70 1.16 -6.99
C GLU A 42 -0.18 1.11 -7.17
N LEU A 43 0.57 1.59 -6.18
CA LEU A 43 2.04 1.55 -6.21
C LEU A 43 2.58 0.13 -6.26
N HIS A 44 2.07 -0.78 -5.42
CA HIS A 44 2.51 -2.17 -5.42
C HIS A 44 2.19 -2.88 -6.74
N HIS A 45 1.06 -2.56 -7.37
CA HIS A 45 0.72 -3.06 -8.70
C HIS A 45 1.70 -2.55 -9.77
N ARG A 46 1.99 -1.24 -9.84
CA ARG A 46 2.96 -0.65 -10.79
C ARG A 46 4.38 -1.17 -10.60
N LEU A 47 4.77 -1.40 -9.35
CA LEU A 47 6.08 -1.92 -9.00
C LEU A 47 6.21 -3.42 -9.30
N CYS A 48 5.11 -4.13 -9.54
CA CYS A 48 5.13 -5.54 -9.89
C CYS A 48 5.79 -5.75 -11.26
N ALA A 49 6.67 -6.74 -11.35
CA ALA A 49 7.32 -7.10 -12.62
C ALA A 49 6.38 -7.86 -13.57
N ALA A 50 5.35 -8.50 -13.03
CA ALA A 50 4.30 -9.20 -13.78
C ALA A 50 2.92 -8.71 -13.27
N PRO A 51 2.52 -7.46 -13.61
CA PRO A 51 1.22 -6.95 -13.24
C PRO A 51 0.14 -7.69 -14.03
N SER A 52 -0.96 -8.06 -13.37
CA SER A 52 -2.13 -8.66 -14.01
C SER A 52 -3.21 -7.59 -14.22
N PRO A 53 -3.94 -7.57 -15.35
CA PRO A 53 -5.08 -6.68 -15.52
C PRO A 53 -6.14 -7.05 -14.48
N GLY A 54 -6.47 -6.12 -13.59
CA GLY A 54 -7.43 -6.40 -12.52
C GLY A 54 -7.45 -5.44 -11.34
N LEU A 55 -6.50 -4.51 -11.20
CA LEU A 55 -6.50 -3.61 -10.04
C LEU A 55 -7.80 -2.80 -9.93
N ALA A 56 -8.27 -2.18 -11.02
CA ALA A 56 -9.52 -1.42 -11.01
C ALA A 56 -10.74 -2.29 -10.64
N GLU A 57 -10.78 -3.53 -11.11
CA GLU A 57 -11.87 -4.47 -10.86
C GLU A 57 -11.83 -5.04 -9.42
N VAL A 58 -10.64 -5.24 -8.85
CA VAL A 58 -10.45 -5.67 -7.46
C VAL A 58 -10.73 -4.52 -6.48
N LEU A 59 -10.37 -3.28 -6.83
CA LEU A 59 -10.74 -2.11 -6.05
C LEU A 59 -12.26 -1.90 -6.00
N ASP A 60 -12.97 -2.23 -7.08
CA ASP A 60 -14.44 -2.18 -7.16
C ASP A 60 -15.09 -3.30 -6.33
N ARG A 61 -14.44 -4.47 -6.23
CA ARG A 61 -14.97 -5.66 -5.55
C ARG A 61 -14.78 -5.70 -4.02
N ARG A 62 -14.43 -4.59 -3.34
CA ARG A 62 -14.06 -4.56 -1.90
C ARG A 62 -14.92 -5.51 -1.04
N GLY A 63 -14.35 -6.69 -0.79
CA GLY A 63 -14.95 -7.81 -0.10
C GLY A 63 -13.86 -8.87 0.03
N ALA A 64 -13.73 -9.44 1.23
CA ALA A 64 -12.58 -10.21 1.69
C ALA A 64 -12.20 -11.46 0.85
N ASP A 65 -12.97 -11.79 -0.19
CA ASP A 65 -12.85 -13.05 -0.94
C ASP A 65 -12.20 -12.89 -2.35
N GLY A 66 -11.60 -11.73 -2.65
CA GLY A 66 -11.14 -11.39 -4.00
C GLY A 66 -9.72 -10.80 -4.12
N ALA A 67 -8.80 -11.15 -3.22
CA ALA A 67 -7.45 -10.55 -3.17
C ALA A 67 -6.44 -11.17 -4.17
N GLU A 68 -6.87 -12.10 -5.02
CA GLU A 68 -6.00 -12.79 -5.98
C GLU A 68 -6.18 -12.21 -7.38
N GLY A 69 -5.07 -11.99 -8.09
CA GLY A 69 -5.09 -11.70 -9.52
C GLY A 69 -4.70 -10.27 -9.92
N VAL A 70 -4.14 -9.47 -9.00
CA VAL A 70 -3.57 -8.15 -9.32
C VAL A 70 -2.04 -8.18 -9.43
N GLY A 71 -1.45 -9.29 -8.97
CA GLY A 71 -0.02 -9.57 -9.01
C GLY A 71 0.54 -9.65 -7.58
N PRO A 72 1.63 -10.42 -7.36
CA PRO A 72 2.06 -10.85 -6.03
C PRO A 72 2.36 -9.72 -5.04
N LEU A 73 2.74 -8.52 -5.53
CA LEU A 73 2.97 -7.37 -4.66
C LEU A 73 1.68 -6.69 -4.21
N ALA A 74 0.70 -6.55 -5.09
CA ALA A 74 -0.60 -5.96 -4.75
C ALA A 74 -1.39 -6.91 -3.84
N ASP A 75 -1.37 -8.21 -4.15
CA ASP A 75 -2.02 -9.25 -3.35
C ASP A 75 -1.39 -9.31 -1.93
N GLY A 76 -0.06 -9.19 -1.84
CA GLY A 76 0.66 -9.10 -0.57
C GLY A 76 0.32 -7.84 0.23
N GLU A 77 0.19 -6.68 -0.43
CA GLU A 77 -0.19 -5.43 0.21
C GLU A 77 -1.64 -5.47 0.74
N LEU A 78 -2.59 -6.04 -0.01
CA LEU A 78 -3.97 -6.27 0.48
C LEU A 78 -3.97 -7.08 1.77
N ARG A 79 -3.23 -8.19 1.80
CA ARG A 79 -3.11 -9.05 2.98
C ARG A 79 -2.53 -8.28 4.17
N ARG A 80 -1.45 -7.53 3.95
CA ARG A 80 -0.82 -6.71 5.00
C ARG A 80 -1.79 -5.66 5.55
N GLN A 81 -2.58 -5.00 4.69
CA GLN A 81 -3.58 -4.02 5.12
C GLN A 81 -4.65 -4.66 6.01
N ALA A 82 -5.18 -5.82 5.62
CA ALA A 82 -6.14 -6.58 6.43
C ALA A 82 -5.55 -6.96 7.80
N GLU A 83 -4.34 -7.52 7.83
CA GLU A 83 -3.66 -7.90 9.07
C GLU A 83 -3.39 -6.70 9.99
N VAL A 84 -3.08 -5.53 9.43
CA VAL A 84 -2.93 -4.28 10.22
C VAL A 84 -4.25 -3.86 10.85
N LEU A 85 -5.36 -3.91 10.10
CA LEU A 85 -6.68 -3.57 10.63
C LEU A 85 -7.11 -4.55 11.73
N GLU A 86 -6.89 -5.85 11.52
CA GLU A 86 -7.13 -6.89 12.53
C GLU A 86 -6.30 -6.66 13.79
N ALA A 87 -5.01 -6.36 13.63
CA ALA A 87 -4.12 -6.09 14.76
C ALA A 87 -4.55 -4.86 15.57
N LEU A 88 -5.11 -3.84 14.92
CA LEU A 88 -5.52 -2.59 15.58
C LEU A 88 -6.95 -2.63 16.13
N ALA A 89 -7.74 -3.67 15.81
CA ALA A 89 -9.16 -3.74 16.16
C ALA A 89 -9.43 -3.70 17.68
N ASP A 90 -8.51 -4.24 18.49
CA ASP A 90 -8.63 -4.27 19.95
C ASP A 90 -8.07 -3.01 20.65
N GLY A 91 -7.41 -2.11 19.92
CA GLY A 91 -6.81 -0.89 20.45
C GLY A 91 -5.64 -1.10 21.43
N SER A 92 -5.06 -2.29 21.50
CA SER A 92 -4.01 -2.63 22.46
C SER A 92 -2.62 -2.16 22.01
N ALA A 93 -1.71 -2.00 22.97
CA ALA A 93 -0.30 -1.74 22.68
C ALA A 93 0.37 -2.89 21.91
N GLY A 94 -0.08 -4.13 22.12
CA GLY A 94 0.36 -5.31 21.38
C GLY A 94 -0.05 -5.22 19.90
N GLY A 95 -1.29 -4.80 19.64
CA GLY A 95 -1.82 -4.52 18.31
C GLY A 95 -1.00 -3.47 17.55
N LEU A 96 -0.68 -2.36 18.20
CA LEU A 96 0.17 -1.32 17.61
C LEU A 96 1.57 -1.84 17.27
N ARG A 97 2.20 -2.62 18.17
CA ARG A 97 3.52 -3.22 17.89
C ARG A 97 3.47 -4.15 16.68
N ARG A 98 2.45 -5.00 16.59
CA ARG A 98 2.24 -5.88 15.43
C ARG A 98 2.06 -5.09 14.13
N ALA A 99 1.29 -4.01 14.14
CA ALA A 99 1.12 -3.15 12.97
C ALA A 99 2.45 -2.50 12.51
N LEU A 100 3.32 -2.10 13.45
CA LEU A 100 4.65 -1.57 13.14
C LEU A 100 5.58 -2.64 12.55
N ASP A 101 5.54 -3.86 13.07
CA ASP A 101 6.34 -4.99 12.56
C ASP A 101 5.94 -5.35 11.13
N LEU A 102 4.64 -5.42 10.84
CA LEU A 102 4.10 -5.63 9.50
C LEU A 102 4.52 -4.51 8.53
N SER A 103 4.49 -3.26 9.00
CA SER A 103 4.94 -2.11 8.20
C SER A 103 6.45 -2.13 7.92
N ALA A 104 7.25 -2.61 8.88
CA ALA A 104 8.70 -2.78 8.69
C ALA A 104 9.02 -3.89 7.69
N GLU A 105 8.26 -4.99 7.69
CA GLU A 105 8.38 -6.04 6.69
C GLU A 105 8.00 -5.55 5.30
N GLY A 106 6.86 -4.85 5.16
CA GLY A 106 6.45 -4.25 3.89
C GLY A 106 7.50 -3.31 3.30
N ARG A 107 8.18 -2.53 4.15
CA ARG A 107 9.31 -1.68 3.74
C ARG A 107 10.48 -2.51 3.19
N ARG A 108 10.88 -3.60 3.86
CA ARG A 108 11.96 -4.48 3.39
C ARG A 108 11.64 -5.09 2.02
N ILE A 109 10.41 -5.57 1.85
CA ILE A 109 9.93 -6.14 0.57
C ILE A 109 10.00 -5.08 -0.54
N THR A 110 9.47 -3.88 -0.30
CA THR A 110 9.49 -2.79 -1.28
C THR A 110 10.91 -2.40 -1.68
N GLN A 111 11.84 -2.31 -0.71
CA GLN A 111 13.25 -2.04 -0.98
C GLN A 111 13.90 -3.14 -1.84
N ALA A 112 13.60 -4.41 -1.56
CA ALA A 112 14.10 -5.53 -2.36
C ALA A 112 13.57 -5.48 -3.81
N VAL A 113 12.30 -5.14 -4.00
CA VAL A 113 11.67 -4.97 -5.32
C VAL A 113 12.34 -3.85 -6.11
N LEU A 114 12.50 -2.66 -5.51
CA LEU A 114 13.15 -1.52 -6.15
C LEU A 114 14.61 -1.83 -6.50
N SER A 115 15.34 -2.47 -5.59
CA SER A 115 16.72 -2.91 -5.83
C SER A 115 16.80 -3.90 -7.00
N ARG A 116 15.85 -4.83 -7.11
CA ARG A 116 15.78 -5.76 -8.25
C ARG A 116 15.49 -5.02 -9.55
N ARG A 117 14.53 -4.08 -9.57
CA ARG A 117 14.18 -3.29 -10.77
C ARG A 117 15.38 -2.47 -11.26
N ALA A 118 16.11 -1.82 -10.35
CA ALA A 118 17.29 -1.03 -10.69
C ALA A 118 18.43 -1.88 -11.29
N ARG A 119 18.52 -3.18 -10.97
CA ARG A 119 19.49 -4.10 -11.60
C ARG A 119 19.06 -4.58 -12.98
N THR A 120 17.78 -4.51 -13.31
CA THR A 120 17.20 -5.01 -14.58
C THR A 120 16.83 -3.90 -15.56
N ALA A 121 16.92 -2.64 -15.16
CA ALA A 121 16.69 -1.45 -15.97
C ALA A 121 17.98 -0.98 -16.65
#